data_AF-A0A9X3F0Y4-F1
#
_entry.id   AF-A0A9X3F0Y4-F1
#
_cell.length_a   1.000
_cell.length_b   1.000
_cell.length_c   1.000
_cell.angle_alpha   90.00
_cell.angle_beta   90.00
_cell.angle_gamma   90.00
#
_symmetry.space_group_name_H-M   'P 1'
#
loop_
_entity.id
_entity.type
_entity.pdbx_description
1 polymer ?
#
loop_
_entity_poly.entity_id
_entity_poly.type
_entity_poly.pdbx_seq_one_letter_code
_entity_poly.pdbx_strand_id
1 'polypeptide(L)'
;MSSTQAPVWAFHAEAIDGVGDTHLPTGIHVRALPSARLGLPAAPLVVYRAVLDLAKYKDIVHDGGVTWIDSHGAPRTVPFEVTPDNPVYGYFPAPEVFWAELLAEPADKLDPLKEPPYKDIGELAKDGFKSEEDLKKFVDTLGPILGEQQSPAGVLRFEALTSTGVGVAPILSRSTERYALAAWTIQQVRVVGKGTVKGIRWLDSAALKKAQLSEQLWQVWSLPVKPKARYQPTSNAESEAKDQCTAAARPASRCTSPTPR
;
A
#
# COMPACT_ATOMS: atom_id res chain seq x y z
N MET A 1 -21.81 20.99 2.57
CA MET A 1 -20.42 21.22 3.04
C MET A 1 -19.49 20.52 2.07
N SER A 2 -18.63 21.23 1.36
CA SER A 2 -17.60 20.60 0.54
C SER A 2 -16.53 20.04 1.47
N SER A 3 -16.43 18.71 1.58
CA SER A 3 -15.31 18.07 2.28
C SER A 3 -14.04 18.38 1.50
N THR A 4 -13.22 19.31 2.01
CA THR A 4 -11.87 19.53 1.52
C THR A 4 -11.02 18.41 2.11
N GLN A 5 -10.83 17.34 1.35
CA GLN A 5 -9.81 16.35 1.68
C GLN A 5 -8.49 17.07 1.90
N ALA A 6 -7.79 16.75 2.99
CA ALA A 6 -6.45 17.25 3.19
C ALA A 6 -5.60 16.83 1.98
N PRO A 7 -4.74 17.72 1.45
CA PRO A 7 -3.89 17.32 0.34
C PRO A 7 -2.97 16.18 0.80
N VAL A 8 -2.66 15.25 -0.11
CA VAL A 8 -1.91 14.01 0.21
C VAL A 8 -0.57 14.30 0.91
N TRP A 9 0.07 15.45 0.62
CA TRP A 9 1.32 15.85 1.27
C TRP A 9 1.16 16.21 2.76
N ALA A 10 -0.05 16.59 3.20
CA ALA A 10 -0.36 17.07 4.54
C ALA A 10 -0.83 15.94 5.47
N PHE A 11 -1.67 15.05 4.96
CA PHE A 11 -2.26 13.97 5.74
C PHE A 11 -2.60 12.79 4.84
N HIS A 12 -2.16 11.61 5.23
CA HIS A 12 -2.53 10.35 4.58
C HIS A 12 -3.13 9.41 5.61
N ALA A 13 -4.15 8.65 5.23
CA ALA A 13 -4.69 7.58 6.04
C ALA A 13 -4.96 6.35 5.19
N GLU A 14 -4.66 5.19 5.75
CA GLU A 14 -4.80 3.90 5.09
C GLU A 14 -5.47 2.91 6.03
N ALA A 15 -6.39 2.09 5.49
CA ALA A 15 -6.94 0.95 6.19
C ALA A 15 -6.10 -0.29 5.85
N ILE A 16 -5.61 -1.00 6.87
CA ILE A 16 -4.75 -2.18 6.75
C ILE A 16 -5.50 -3.37 7.37
N ASP A 17 -5.56 -4.48 6.64
CA ASP A 17 -5.97 -5.75 7.22
C ASP A 17 -4.78 -6.39 7.95
N GLY A 18 -4.91 -6.57 9.27
CA GLY A 18 -3.88 -7.17 10.13
C GLY A 18 -3.72 -8.68 9.95
N VAL A 19 -4.49 -9.34 9.09
CA VAL A 19 -4.28 -10.76 8.78
C VAL A 19 -2.90 -10.99 8.15
N GLY A 20 -2.07 -11.79 8.83
CA GLY A 20 -0.71 -12.12 8.41
C GLY A 20 0.36 -11.08 8.81
N ASP A 21 -0.02 -9.97 9.45
CA ASP A 21 0.91 -8.98 9.98
C ASP A 21 1.36 -9.41 11.39
N THR A 22 2.67 -9.53 11.61
CA THR A 22 3.23 -9.99 12.90
C THR A 22 3.15 -8.93 14.00
N HIS A 23 2.83 -7.69 13.65
CA HIS A 23 2.79 -6.53 14.55
C HIS A 23 1.37 -6.00 14.78
N LEU A 24 0.38 -6.43 14.01
CA LEU A 24 -1.01 -6.03 14.17
C LEU A 24 -1.88 -7.21 14.65
N PRO A 25 -2.79 -6.99 15.61
CA PRO A 25 -3.84 -7.97 15.90
C PRO A 25 -4.67 -8.27 14.66
N THR A 26 -5.33 -9.42 14.60
CA THR A 26 -6.29 -9.72 13.53
C THR A 26 -7.43 -8.68 13.51
N GLY A 27 -7.73 -8.13 12.33
CA GLY A 27 -8.79 -7.15 12.12
C GLY A 27 -8.40 -5.99 11.20
N ILE A 28 -9.34 -5.08 10.95
CA ILE A 28 -9.08 -3.86 10.16
C ILE A 28 -8.53 -2.77 11.08
N HIS A 29 -7.33 -2.31 10.76
CA HIS A 29 -6.66 -1.19 11.41
C HIS A 29 -6.69 0.01 10.49
N VAL A 30 -6.68 1.22 11.05
CA VAL A 30 -6.45 2.43 10.27
C VAL A 30 -5.14 3.04 10.75
N ARG A 31 -4.28 3.43 9.82
CA ARG A 31 -3.04 4.15 10.08
C ARG A 31 -3.20 5.56 9.54
N ALA A 32 -3.01 6.56 10.41
CA ALA A 32 -2.89 7.96 9.98
C ALA A 32 -1.42 8.38 10.00
N LEU A 33 -1.00 9.00 8.91
CA LEU A 33 0.35 9.50 8.66
C LEU A 33 0.26 11.01 8.41
N PRO A 34 0.25 11.84 9.46
CA PRO A 34 0.38 13.28 9.29
C PRO A 34 1.77 13.62 8.75
N SER A 35 1.85 14.68 7.95
CA SER A 35 3.13 15.18 7.43
C SER A 35 4.06 15.58 8.55
N ALA A 36 5.33 15.15 8.48
CA ALA A 36 6.36 15.59 9.42
C ALA A 36 6.52 17.14 9.43
N ARG A 37 6.11 17.82 8.35
CA ARG A 37 6.14 19.29 8.25
C ARG A 37 5.05 20.00 9.04
N LEU A 38 3.95 19.30 9.35
CA LEU A 38 2.79 19.89 10.04
C LEU A 38 2.68 19.44 11.50
N GLY A 39 3.47 18.44 11.89
CA GLY A 39 3.38 17.83 13.22
C GLY A 39 2.11 17.00 13.41
N LEU A 40 1.82 16.63 14.65
CA LEU A 40 0.58 15.93 14.99
C LEU A 40 -0.59 16.92 15.03
N PRO A 41 -1.81 16.50 14.64
CA PRO A 41 -2.98 17.36 14.73
C PRO A 41 -3.26 17.76 16.17
N ALA A 42 -3.55 19.05 16.39
CA ALA A 42 -3.91 19.59 17.70
C ALA A 42 -5.34 19.22 18.14
N ALA A 43 -6.14 18.64 17.24
CA ALA A 43 -7.49 18.18 17.48
C ALA A 43 -7.60 16.65 17.27
N PRO A 44 -8.54 15.97 17.95
CA PRO A 44 -8.81 14.57 17.70
C PRO A 44 -9.14 14.29 16.24
N LEU A 45 -8.66 13.15 15.73
CA LEU A 45 -9.05 12.66 14.42
C LEU A 45 -10.39 11.94 14.54
N VAL A 46 -11.36 12.33 13.72
CA VAL A 46 -12.67 11.67 13.65
C VAL A 46 -12.66 10.69 12.48
N VAL A 47 -12.82 9.42 12.77
CA VAL A 47 -12.83 8.35 11.77
C VAL A 47 -14.27 7.92 11.52
N TYR A 48 -14.71 8.12 10.29
CA TYR A 48 -15.99 7.62 9.80
C TYR A 48 -15.78 6.30 9.05
N ARG A 49 -16.76 5.42 9.14
CA ARG A 49 -16.79 4.15 8.41
C ARG A 49 -18.08 4.09 7.60
N ALA A 50 -17.91 3.87 6.31
CA ALA A 50 -19.00 3.42 5.44
C ALA A 50 -18.91 1.90 5.33
N VAL A 51 -20.01 1.20 5.63
CA VAL A 51 -20.11 -0.25 5.41
C VAL A 51 -20.92 -0.46 4.14
N LEU A 52 -20.32 -1.18 3.20
CA LEU A 52 -20.98 -1.57 1.96
C LEU A 52 -21.66 -2.93 2.20
N ASP A 53 -22.99 -2.95 2.18
CA ASP A 53 -23.73 -4.20 2.21
C ASP A 53 -23.61 -4.93 0.86
N LEU A 54 -23.90 -6.24 0.86
CA LEU A 54 -23.71 -7.07 -0.33
C LEU A 54 -24.61 -6.65 -1.51
N ALA A 55 -25.80 -6.10 -1.25
CA ALA A 55 -26.71 -5.67 -2.31
C ALA A 55 -26.13 -4.42 -3.00
N LYS A 56 -25.77 -3.40 -2.22
CA LYS A 56 -25.12 -2.19 -2.72
C LYS A 56 -23.79 -2.50 -3.39
N TYR A 57 -23.00 -3.43 -2.85
CA TYR A 57 -21.76 -3.86 -3.47
C TYR A 57 -22.00 -4.37 -4.90
N LYS A 58 -22.96 -5.27 -5.08
CA LYS A 58 -23.30 -5.82 -6.41
C LYS A 58 -23.76 -4.75 -7.39
N ASP A 59 -24.43 -3.70 -6.90
CA ASP A 59 -24.95 -2.63 -7.74
C ASP A 59 -23.86 -1.66 -8.24
N ILE A 60 -22.74 -1.56 -7.53
CA ILE A 60 -21.70 -0.55 -7.80
C ILE A 60 -20.35 -1.12 -8.18
N VAL A 61 -20.12 -2.43 -7.97
CA VAL A 61 -18.90 -3.10 -8.39
C VAL A 61 -18.88 -3.28 -9.90
N HIS A 62 -17.75 -2.93 -10.52
CA HIS A 62 -17.51 -3.23 -11.91
C HIS A 62 -16.97 -4.65 -12.04
N ASP A 63 -17.49 -5.41 -13.00
CA ASP A 63 -16.99 -6.73 -13.37
C ASP A 63 -16.38 -6.65 -14.78
N GLY A 64 -15.05 -6.71 -14.87
CA GLY A 64 -14.32 -6.53 -16.13
C GLY A 64 -14.07 -5.06 -16.51
N GLY A 65 -14.05 -4.76 -17.81
CA GLY A 65 -13.78 -3.42 -18.36
C GLY A 65 -12.32 -2.94 -18.25
N VAL A 66 -11.43 -3.77 -17.69
CA VAL A 66 -9.99 -3.52 -17.62
C VAL A 66 -9.32 -3.96 -18.91
N THR A 67 -8.48 -3.10 -19.47
CA THR A 67 -7.63 -3.44 -20.61
C THR A 67 -6.39 -4.16 -20.09
N TRP A 68 -6.18 -5.40 -20.52
CA TRP A 68 -5.02 -6.20 -20.15
C TRP A 68 -3.98 -6.21 -21.26
N ILE A 69 -2.73 -5.88 -20.92
CA ILE A 69 -1.58 -5.85 -21.83
C ILE A 69 -0.45 -6.65 -21.19
N ASP A 70 0.15 -7.59 -21.91
CA ASP A 70 1.31 -8.32 -21.40
C ASP A 70 2.62 -7.52 -21.49
N SER A 71 3.72 -8.05 -20.96
CA SER A 71 5.02 -7.37 -20.99
C SER A 71 5.59 -7.15 -22.38
N HIS A 72 5.03 -7.79 -23.41
CA HIS A 72 5.40 -7.63 -24.81
C HIS A 72 4.49 -6.63 -25.55
N GLY A 73 3.54 -6.02 -24.85
CA GLY A 73 2.59 -5.05 -25.42
C GLY A 73 1.38 -5.68 -26.11
N ALA A 74 1.20 -7.00 -26.03
CA ALA A 74 0.07 -7.67 -26.67
C ALA A 74 -1.18 -7.63 -25.77
N PRO A 75 -2.35 -7.29 -26.32
CA PRO A 75 -3.59 -7.30 -25.56
C PRO A 75 -4.02 -8.73 -25.18
N ARG A 76 -4.57 -8.89 -23.98
CA ARG A 76 -5.09 -10.16 -23.45
C ARG A 76 -6.58 -10.07 -23.19
N THR A 77 -7.30 -11.12 -23.55
CA THR A 77 -8.74 -11.28 -23.27
C THR A 77 -8.91 -12.34 -22.19
N VAL A 78 -9.74 -12.09 -21.19
CA VAL A 78 -10.01 -13.08 -20.14
C VAL A 78 -10.85 -14.24 -20.68
N PRO A 79 -10.60 -15.50 -20.26
CA PRO A 79 -9.50 -15.90 -19.39
C PRO A 79 -8.14 -15.97 -20.12
N PHE A 80 -7.03 -15.72 -19.40
CA PHE A 80 -5.67 -15.86 -19.94
C PHE A 80 -4.69 -16.41 -18.90
N GLU A 81 -3.63 -17.07 -19.38
CA GLU A 81 -2.51 -17.56 -18.57
C GLU A 81 -1.48 -16.45 -18.31
N VAL A 82 -0.94 -16.42 -17.10
CA VAL A 82 0.21 -15.60 -16.70
C VAL A 82 1.37 -16.54 -16.43
N THR A 83 2.55 -16.20 -16.95
CA THR A 83 3.80 -16.93 -16.71
C THR A 83 4.81 -16.02 -15.99
N PRO A 84 5.78 -16.59 -15.24
CA PRO A 84 6.73 -15.78 -14.47
C PRO A 84 7.56 -14.79 -15.31
N ASP A 85 7.80 -15.12 -16.57
CA ASP A 85 8.57 -14.35 -17.56
C ASP A 85 7.71 -13.36 -18.39
N ASN A 86 6.38 -13.45 -18.30
CA ASN A 86 5.46 -12.60 -19.06
C ASN A 86 4.37 -12.02 -18.15
N PRO A 87 4.72 -11.04 -17.28
CA PRO A 87 3.73 -10.40 -16.42
C PRO A 87 2.70 -9.63 -17.25
N VAL A 88 1.48 -9.51 -16.70
CA VAL A 88 0.36 -8.84 -17.38
C VAL A 88 -0.11 -7.63 -16.58
N TYR A 89 -0.29 -6.51 -17.26
CA TYR A 89 -0.68 -5.22 -16.71
C TYR A 89 -2.16 -4.96 -17.01
N GLY A 90 -2.90 -4.51 -16.00
CA GLY A 90 -4.31 -4.13 -16.12
C GLY A 90 -4.48 -2.62 -15.97
N TYR A 91 -5.11 -1.99 -16.97
CA TYR A 91 -5.41 -0.56 -16.99
C TYR A 91 -6.90 -0.33 -16.77
N PHE A 92 -7.24 0.39 -15.70
CA PHE A 92 -8.63 0.73 -15.41
C PHE A 92 -9.14 1.85 -16.32
N PRO A 93 -10.42 1.83 -16.71
CA PRO A 93 -11.03 2.91 -17.48
C PRO A 93 -11.37 4.14 -16.61
N ALA A 94 -11.21 4.05 -15.28
CA ALA A 94 -11.49 5.12 -14.33
C ALA A 94 -10.20 5.58 -13.61
N PRO A 95 -10.06 6.89 -13.31
CA PRO A 95 -8.85 7.43 -12.71
C PRO A 95 -8.72 7.20 -11.19
N GLU A 96 -9.84 6.96 -10.49
CA GLU A 96 -9.89 6.91 -9.01
C GLU A 96 -10.41 5.56 -8.51
N VAL A 97 -9.77 4.47 -8.93
CA VAL A 97 -10.00 3.13 -8.39
C VAL A 97 -9.36 3.04 -7.02
N PHE A 98 -10.07 2.55 -6.00
CA PHE A 98 -9.53 2.40 -4.65
C PHE A 98 -9.57 0.95 -4.14
N TRP A 99 -10.27 0.07 -4.85
CA TRP A 99 -10.35 -1.35 -4.55
C TRP A 99 -10.41 -2.18 -5.83
N ALA A 100 -9.66 -3.28 -5.86
CA ALA A 100 -9.68 -4.24 -6.95
C ALA A 100 -9.48 -5.67 -6.42
N GLU A 101 -10.22 -6.63 -6.96
CA GLU A 101 -10.10 -8.06 -6.68
C GLU A 101 -9.85 -8.82 -7.97
N LEU A 102 -8.70 -9.48 -8.06
CA LEU A 102 -8.38 -10.37 -9.17
C LEU A 102 -9.07 -11.72 -8.96
N LEU A 103 -9.84 -12.14 -9.96
CA LEU A 103 -10.42 -13.49 -10.03
C LEU A 103 -9.43 -14.36 -10.79
N ALA A 104 -8.65 -15.18 -10.08
CA ALA A 104 -7.63 -16.02 -10.69
C ALA A 104 -7.44 -17.35 -9.96
N GLU A 105 -6.89 -18.33 -10.68
CA GLU A 105 -6.49 -19.63 -10.15
C GLU A 105 -4.97 -19.77 -10.27
N PRO A 106 -4.24 -19.86 -9.14
CA PRO A 106 -2.80 -20.10 -9.19
C PRO A 106 -2.51 -21.50 -9.74
N ALA A 107 -1.48 -21.62 -10.57
CA ALA A 107 -1.08 -22.93 -11.12
C ALA A 107 -0.57 -23.88 -10.03
N ASP A 108 0.17 -23.33 -9.07
CA ASP A 108 0.67 -24.05 -7.90
C ASP A 108 -0.09 -23.54 -6.67
N LYS A 109 -0.89 -24.41 -6.04
CA LYS A 109 -1.51 -24.07 -4.76
C LYS A 109 -0.41 -24.05 -3.70
N LEU A 110 -0.07 -22.86 -3.21
CA LEU A 110 0.71 -22.74 -1.98
C LEU A 110 -0.05 -23.49 -0.89
N ASP A 111 0.61 -24.43 -0.23
CA ASP A 111 0.13 -24.99 1.02
C ASP A 111 0.29 -23.89 2.09
N PRO A 112 -0.79 -23.24 2.56
CA PRO A 112 -0.69 -22.10 3.46
C PRO A 112 -0.07 -22.47 4.81
N LEU A 113 0.07 -23.76 5.11
CA LEU A 113 0.66 -24.27 6.35
C LEU A 113 2.15 -24.59 6.23
N LYS A 114 2.70 -24.63 5.01
CA LYS A 114 4.15 -24.71 4.79
C LYS A 114 4.67 -23.31 4.53
N GLU A 115 4.77 -22.51 5.59
CA GLU A 115 5.66 -21.37 5.53
C GLU A 115 7.05 -21.87 5.09
N PRO A 116 7.72 -21.21 4.13
CA PRO A 116 9.12 -21.53 3.88
C PRO A 116 9.84 -21.42 5.22
N PRO A 117 10.73 -22.36 5.59
CA PRO A 117 11.37 -22.34 6.89
C PRO A 117 12.07 -20.99 7.04
N TYR A 118 11.45 -20.08 7.81
CA TYR A 118 12.02 -18.78 8.07
C TYR A 118 13.19 -19.06 9.00
N LYS A 119 14.39 -19.15 8.42
CA LYS A 119 15.59 -19.24 9.24
C LYS A 119 15.65 -17.95 10.03
N ASP A 120 15.54 -18.07 11.34
CA ASP A 120 15.69 -16.94 12.25
C ASP A 120 17.01 -16.23 11.91
N ILE A 121 16.93 -14.95 11.55
CA ILE A 121 18.10 -14.13 11.23
C ILE A 121 19.03 -14.11 12.45
N GLY A 122 18.48 -14.20 13.67
CA GLY A 122 19.22 -14.38 14.90
C GLY A 122 19.98 -15.71 14.95
N GLU A 123 19.42 -16.81 14.44
CA GLU A 123 20.17 -18.09 14.32
C GLU A 123 21.28 -18.02 13.28
N LEU A 124 21.06 -17.34 12.15
CA LEU A 124 22.10 -17.14 11.13
C LEU A 124 23.26 -16.26 11.63
N ALA A 125 23.01 -15.37 12.59
CA ALA A 125 24.01 -14.45 13.14
C ALA A 125 24.73 -14.98 14.40
N LYS A 126 24.25 -16.07 15.03
CA LYS A 126 24.79 -16.59 16.31
C LYS A 126 26.25 -17.03 16.24
N ASP A 127 26.71 -17.49 15.07
CA ASP A 127 28.08 -18.00 14.92
C ASP A 127 29.15 -16.90 14.70
N GLY A 128 28.72 -15.66 14.50
CA GLY A 128 29.56 -14.52 14.16
C GLY A 128 30.20 -14.64 12.76
N PHE A 129 30.38 -13.51 12.08
CA PHE A 129 31.13 -13.50 10.81
C PHE A 129 32.62 -13.58 11.13
N LYS A 130 33.24 -14.74 10.87
CA LYS A 130 34.67 -14.97 11.13
C LYS A 130 35.55 -14.55 9.97
N SER A 131 34.95 -14.32 8.80
CA SER A 131 35.63 -13.94 7.57
C SER A 131 34.77 -13.04 6.69
N GLU A 132 35.41 -12.36 5.74
CA GLU A 132 34.75 -11.57 4.69
C GLU A 132 33.89 -12.45 3.77
N GLU A 133 34.26 -13.72 3.59
CA GLU A 133 33.47 -14.71 2.86
C GLU A 133 32.19 -15.13 3.61
N ASP A 134 32.21 -15.16 4.94
CA ASP A 134 31.00 -15.38 5.73
C ASP A 134 30.04 -14.19 5.62
N LEU A 135 30.58 -12.97 5.62
CA LEU A 135 29.81 -11.75 5.39
C LEU A 135 29.22 -11.74 3.97
N LYS A 136 30.00 -12.11 2.96
CA LYS A 136 29.53 -12.21 1.56
C LYS A 136 28.45 -13.28 1.43
N LYS A 137 28.62 -14.47 2.01
CA LYS A 137 27.58 -15.52 2.03
C LYS A 137 26.32 -15.05 2.74
N PHE A 138 26.45 -14.29 3.83
CA PHE A 138 25.32 -13.73 4.55
C PHE A 138 24.60 -12.66 3.72
N VAL A 139 25.31 -11.75 3.08
CA VAL A 139 24.75 -10.75 2.17
C VAL A 139 24.13 -11.42 0.94
N ASP A 140 24.73 -12.48 0.39
CA ASP A 140 24.15 -13.26 -0.72
C ASP A 140 22.89 -14.04 -0.26
N THR A 141 22.83 -14.47 1.00
CA THR A 141 21.65 -15.10 1.63
C THR A 141 20.55 -14.08 1.95
N LEU A 142 20.94 -12.88 2.35
CA LEU A 142 20.04 -11.76 2.60
C LEU A 142 19.66 -11.02 1.31
N GLY A 143 20.40 -11.15 0.22
CA GLY A 143 20.14 -10.47 -1.05
C GLY A 143 18.73 -10.76 -1.58
N PRO A 144 18.24 -12.00 -1.54
CA PRO A 144 16.84 -12.33 -1.82
C PRO A 144 15.83 -11.83 -0.78
N ILE A 145 16.27 -11.55 0.46
CA ILE A 145 15.44 -11.09 1.58
C ILE A 145 15.33 -9.55 1.62
N LEU A 146 16.40 -8.85 1.24
CA LEU A 146 16.56 -7.39 1.26
C LEU A 146 16.41 -6.77 -0.14
N GLY A 147 16.67 -7.54 -1.20
CA GLY A 147 16.35 -7.18 -2.56
C GLY A 147 14.85 -7.23 -2.78
N GLU A 148 14.37 -6.37 -3.69
CA GLU A 148 13.00 -6.34 -4.22
C GLU A 148 12.38 -7.74 -4.14
N GLN A 149 11.40 -7.95 -3.24
CA GLN A 149 10.83 -9.27 -2.92
C GLN A 149 10.43 -10.00 -4.20
N GLN A 150 11.36 -10.74 -4.78
CA GLN A 150 11.10 -11.69 -5.83
C GLN A 150 10.46 -12.85 -5.10
N SER A 151 9.13 -12.85 -5.09
CA SER A 151 8.37 -14.00 -4.60
C SER A 151 8.94 -15.23 -5.30
N PRO A 152 8.97 -16.38 -4.59
CA PRO A 152 9.46 -17.62 -5.17
C PRO A 152 8.86 -17.81 -6.57
N ALA A 153 9.75 -17.97 -7.56
CA ALA A 153 9.38 -18.00 -8.96
C ALA A 153 8.21 -18.97 -9.17
N GLY A 154 7.07 -18.45 -9.65
CA GLY A 154 5.86 -19.24 -9.90
C GLY A 154 4.65 -18.89 -9.04
N VAL A 155 4.80 -18.25 -7.89
CA VAL A 155 3.62 -17.86 -7.08
C VAL A 155 2.88 -16.71 -7.77
N LEU A 156 1.60 -16.92 -8.08
CA LEU A 156 0.73 -15.88 -8.62
C LEU A 156 0.59 -14.74 -7.61
N ARG A 157 0.85 -13.52 -8.05
CA ARG A 157 0.81 -12.32 -7.21
C ARG A 157 0.11 -11.19 -7.96
N PHE A 158 -0.75 -10.49 -7.24
CA PHE A 158 -1.51 -9.35 -7.71
C PHE A 158 -0.99 -8.09 -7.03
N GLU A 159 -0.65 -7.08 -7.83
CA GLU A 159 0.01 -5.86 -7.36
C GLU A 159 -0.74 -4.63 -7.83
N ALA A 160 -0.89 -3.65 -6.94
CA ALA A 160 -1.35 -2.30 -7.29
C ALA A 160 -0.11 -1.46 -7.56
N LEU A 161 -0.09 -0.75 -8.68
CA LEU A 161 1.03 0.10 -9.05
C LEU A 161 0.64 1.57 -9.05
N THR A 162 1.62 2.42 -8.74
CA THR A 162 1.51 3.88 -8.85
C THR A 162 2.66 4.44 -9.67
N SER A 163 2.43 5.62 -10.26
CA SER A 163 3.49 6.38 -10.92
C SER A 163 4.28 7.17 -9.87
N THR A 164 5.60 6.96 -9.82
CA THR A 164 6.54 7.73 -8.99
C THR A 164 7.42 8.61 -9.88
N GLY A 165 8.19 9.52 -9.28
CA GLY A 165 9.17 10.33 -10.03
C GLY A 165 10.28 9.51 -10.72
N VAL A 166 10.44 8.24 -10.37
CA VAL A 166 11.43 7.31 -10.94
C VAL A 166 10.81 6.29 -11.90
N GLY A 167 9.47 6.27 -12.00
CA GLY A 167 8.72 5.32 -12.83
C GLY A 167 7.62 4.61 -12.07
N VAL A 168 7.08 3.56 -12.67
CA VAL A 168 6.00 2.76 -12.10
C VAL A 168 6.55 1.84 -11.01
N ALA A 169 5.94 1.86 -9.83
CA ALA A 169 6.33 1.01 -8.71
C ALA A 169 5.11 0.35 -8.03
N PRO A 170 5.25 -0.87 -7.49
CA PRO A 170 4.20 -1.49 -6.69
C PRO A 170 4.05 -0.77 -5.34
N ILE A 171 2.81 -0.49 -4.95
CA ILE A 171 2.47 0.08 -3.64
C ILE A 171 1.87 -0.95 -2.68
N LEU A 172 1.23 -1.98 -3.24
CA LEU A 172 0.62 -3.07 -2.49
C LEU A 172 0.70 -4.34 -3.32
N SER A 173 0.89 -5.48 -2.65
CA SER A 173 0.92 -6.79 -3.29
C SER A 173 0.18 -7.83 -2.44
N ARG A 174 -0.43 -8.81 -3.11
CA ARG A 174 -1.06 -9.99 -2.50
C ARG A 174 -0.75 -11.23 -3.31
N SER A 175 -0.34 -12.30 -2.64
CA SER A 175 0.02 -13.60 -3.23
C SER A 175 -0.86 -14.76 -2.75
N THR A 176 -1.83 -14.48 -1.87
CA THR A 176 -2.76 -15.46 -1.31
C THR A 176 -4.16 -15.29 -1.90
N GLU A 177 -4.95 -16.37 -1.83
CA GLU A 177 -6.33 -16.37 -2.36
C GLU A 177 -7.21 -15.32 -1.68
N ARG A 178 -8.16 -14.79 -2.46
CA ARG A 178 -8.71 -13.42 -2.40
C ARG A 178 -7.61 -12.39 -2.66
N TYR A 179 -7.21 -12.33 -3.93
CA TYR A 179 -6.31 -11.32 -4.49
C TYR A 179 -6.98 -9.94 -4.51
N ALA A 180 -7.30 -9.40 -3.33
CA ALA A 180 -7.94 -8.12 -3.15
C ALA A 180 -6.94 -7.08 -2.67
N LEU A 181 -6.92 -5.94 -3.35
CA LEU A 181 -6.08 -4.80 -3.07
C LEU A 181 -6.96 -3.60 -2.76
N ALA A 182 -6.55 -2.79 -1.79
CA ALA A 182 -7.19 -1.52 -1.49
C ALA A 182 -6.10 -0.46 -1.30
N ALA A 183 -6.26 0.68 -1.95
CA ALA A 183 -5.36 1.83 -1.82
C ALA A 183 -6.14 3.11 -2.08
N TRP A 184 -5.58 4.28 -1.74
CA TRP A 184 -6.22 5.56 -2.02
C TRP A 184 -6.50 5.76 -3.52
N THR A 185 -5.55 5.39 -4.37
CA THR A 185 -5.70 5.41 -5.82
C THR A 185 -4.85 4.29 -6.42
N ILE A 186 -5.50 3.40 -7.16
CA ILE A 186 -4.91 2.32 -7.93
C ILE A 186 -5.00 2.77 -9.39
N GLN A 187 -3.88 3.22 -9.96
CA GLN A 187 -3.86 3.67 -11.35
C GLN A 187 -3.85 2.49 -12.32
N GLN A 188 -3.11 1.45 -11.95
CA GLN A 188 -2.96 0.23 -12.73
C GLN A 188 -2.62 -0.92 -11.80
N VAL A 189 -2.81 -2.13 -12.29
CA VAL A 189 -2.44 -3.36 -11.60
C VAL A 189 -1.47 -4.18 -12.43
N ARG A 190 -0.73 -5.07 -11.77
CA ARG A 190 0.12 -6.06 -12.41
C ARG A 190 -0.12 -7.43 -11.80
N VAL A 191 -0.22 -8.43 -12.66
CA VAL A 191 -0.26 -9.84 -12.29
C VAL A 191 1.08 -10.46 -12.70
N VAL A 192 1.77 -11.06 -11.73
CA VAL A 192 3.04 -11.77 -11.94
C VAL A 192 2.93 -13.19 -11.40
N GLY A 193 3.85 -14.08 -11.79
CA GLY A 193 3.86 -15.47 -11.33
C GLY A 193 3.18 -16.41 -12.31
N LYS A 194 2.58 -17.50 -11.82
CA LYS A 194 2.01 -18.55 -12.67
C LYS A 194 0.57 -18.87 -12.30
N GLY A 195 -0.35 -18.74 -13.25
CA GLY A 195 -1.77 -19.07 -13.05
C GLY A 195 -2.69 -18.48 -14.12
N THR A 196 -3.98 -18.77 -14.01
CA THR A 196 -5.01 -18.34 -14.95
C THR A 196 -5.79 -17.17 -14.37
N VAL A 197 -5.79 -16.02 -15.05
CA VAL A 197 -6.66 -14.89 -14.74
C VAL A 197 -8.01 -15.10 -15.42
N LYS A 198 -9.09 -15.10 -14.64
CA LYS A 198 -10.48 -15.28 -15.09
C LYS A 198 -11.24 -13.96 -15.22
N GLY A 199 -10.84 -12.94 -14.47
CA GLY A 199 -11.53 -11.66 -14.43
C GLY A 199 -10.99 -10.75 -13.34
N ILE A 200 -11.65 -9.61 -13.18
CA ILE A 200 -11.34 -8.64 -12.15
C ILE A 200 -12.60 -7.89 -11.76
N ARG A 201 -12.76 -7.67 -10.46
CA ARG A 201 -13.77 -6.78 -9.90
C ARG A 201 -13.10 -5.54 -9.36
N TRP A 202 -13.72 -4.38 -9.49
CA TRP A 202 -13.14 -3.14 -8.96
C TRP A 202 -14.18 -2.09 -8.64
N LEU A 203 -13.78 -1.12 -7.81
CA LEU A 203 -14.61 0.00 -7.38
C LEU A 203 -13.85 1.33 -7.55
N ASP A 204 -14.54 2.32 -8.09
CA ASP A 204 -14.05 3.71 -8.17
C ASP A 204 -14.86 4.67 -7.32
N SER A 205 -14.26 5.83 -7.05
CA SER A 205 -14.82 6.85 -6.16
C SER A 205 -16.20 7.36 -6.62
N ALA A 206 -16.49 7.38 -7.93
CA ALA A 206 -17.77 7.85 -8.47
C ALA A 206 -18.89 6.84 -8.16
N ALA A 207 -18.59 5.55 -8.28
CA ALA A 207 -19.49 4.47 -7.89
C ALA A 207 -19.88 4.55 -6.39
N LEU A 208 -18.91 4.80 -5.49
CA LEU A 208 -19.21 5.01 -4.07
C LEU A 208 -20.07 6.24 -3.79
N LYS A 209 -19.75 7.38 -4.44
CA LYS A 209 -20.53 8.63 -4.28
C LYS A 209 -21.98 8.41 -4.70
N LYS A 210 -22.21 7.65 -5.78
CA LYS A 210 -23.56 7.28 -6.26
C LYS A 210 -24.29 6.36 -5.28
N ALA A 211 -23.58 5.47 -4.59
CA ALA A 211 -24.16 4.52 -3.64
C ALA A 211 -24.75 5.16 -2.38
N GLN A 212 -24.45 6.44 -2.13
CA GLN A 212 -24.90 7.20 -0.95
C GLN A 212 -24.74 6.39 0.34
N LEU A 213 -23.53 5.89 0.56
CA LEU A 213 -23.26 5.08 1.74
C LEU A 213 -23.47 5.92 3.00
N SER A 214 -24.17 5.33 3.97
CA SER A 214 -24.32 5.95 5.28
C SER A 214 -22.98 5.88 5.99
N GLU A 215 -22.32 7.02 6.12
CA GLU A 215 -21.14 7.16 6.97
C GLU A 215 -21.57 7.11 8.44
N GLN A 216 -21.02 6.17 9.18
CA GLN A 216 -21.20 6.08 10.62
C GLN A 216 -19.94 6.56 11.30
N LEU A 217 -20.08 7.38 12.35
CA LEU A 217 -18.96 7.67 13.24
C LEU A 217 -18.45 6.33 13.80
N TRP A 218 -17.21 5.97 13.49
CA TRP A 218 -16.63 4.72 13.92
C TRP A 218 -15.80 4.91 15.18
N GLN A 219 -14.89 5.89 15.15
CA GLN A 219 -14.04 6.18 16.29
C GLN A 219 -13.59 7.64 16.30
N VAL A 220 -13.40 8.18 17.50
CA VAL A 220 -12.66 9.44 17.70
C VAL A 220 -11.31 9.08 18.30
N TRP A 221 -10.24 9.43 17.60
CA TRP A 221 -8.87 9.24 18.08
C TRP A 221 -8.41 10.50 18.77
N SER A 222 -8.37 10.45 20.09
CA SER A 222 -7.82 11.52 20.92
C SER A 222 -6.31 11.59 20.73
N LEU A 223 -5.85 12.50 19.88
CA LEU A 223 -4.50 13.06 19.96
C LEU A 223 -4.59 14.36 20.78
N PRO A 224 -3.65 14.61 21.71
CA PRO A 224 -2.48 13.80 22.03
C PRO A 224 -2.82 12.63 22.97
N VAL A 225 -2.42 11.41 22.59
CA VAL A 225 -2.26 10.33 23.58
C VAL A 225 -1.07 10.74 24.45
N LYS A 226 -1.17 10.64 25.79
CA LYS A 226 0.02 10.76 26.65
C LYS A 226 1.08 9.80 26.09
N PRO A 227 2.27 10.28 25.68
CA PRO A 227 3.26 9.42 25.06
C PRO A 227 3.58 8.25 26.02
N LYS A 228 3.43 7.01 25.54
CA LYS A 228 3.96 5.85 26.27
C LYS A 228 5.49 5.99 26.32
N ALA A 229 6.16 5.36 27.30
CA ALA A 229 7.61 5.50 27.53
C ALA A 229 8.49 5.33 26.27
N ARG A 230 8.02 4.62 25.24
CA ARG A 230 8.71 4.39 23.98
C ARG A 230 8.63 5.57 22.97
N TYR A 231 7.75 6.53 23.19
CA TYR A 231 7.59 7.74 22.38
C TYR A 231 7.77 9.00 23.24
N GLN A 232 8.71 8.97 24.19
CA GLN A 232 9.03 10.18 24.92
C GLN A 232 9.52 11.24 23.92
N PRO A 233 8.90 12.43 23.90
CA PRO A 233 9.44 13.53 23.12
C PRO A 233 10.87 13.82 23.59
N THR A 234 11.69 14.33 22.67
CA THR A 234 12.96 14.94 23.05
C THR A 234 12.69 16.04 24.10
N SER A 235 13.67 16.32 24.96
CA SER A 235 13.52 17.32 26.04
C SER A 235 13.18 18.73 25.53
N ASN A 236 13.30 18.97 24.23
CA ASN A 236 13.06 20.22 23.53
C ASN A 236 11.90 20.17 22.51
N ALA A 237 11.09 19.10 22.47
CA ALA A 237 10.08 18.91 21.43
C ALA A 237 9.08 20.07 21.30
N GLU A 238 8.74 20.74 22.41
CA GLU A 238 7.86 21.91 22.40
C GLU A 238 8.52 23.13 21.72
N SER A 239 9.81 23.35 21.98
CA SER A 239 10.59 24.39 21.29
C SER A 239 10.71 24.08 19.81
N GLU A 240 11.05 22.84 19.46
CA GLU A 240 11.20 22.41 18.06
C GLU A 240 9.89 22.52 17.28
N ALA A 241 8.76 22.14 17.88
CA ALA A 241 7.44 22.29 17.27
C ALA A 241 7.08 23.77 17.06
N LYS A 242 7.38 24.63 18.04
CA LYS A 242 7.15 26.08 17.94
C LYS A 242 8.04 26.72 16.86
N ASP A 243 9.29 26.31 16.78
CA ASP A 243 10.24 26.78 15.77
C ASP A 243 9.81 26.33 14.36
N GLN A 244 9.31 25.11 14.21
CA GLN A 244 8.75 24.59 12.96
C GLN A 244 7.50 25.35 12.52
N CYS A 245 6.55 25.59 13.42
CA CYS A 245 5.35 26.39 13.14
C CYS A 245 5.72 27.83 12.72
N THR A 246 6.71 28.42 13.40
CA THR A 246 7.19 29.77 13.08
C THR A 246 7.94 29.82 11.74
N ALA A 247 8.73 28.79 11.44
CA ALA A 247 9.42 28.65 10.16
C ALA A 247 8.44 28.44 8.99
N ALA A 248 7.39 27.64 9.19
CA ALA A 248 6.34 27.38 8.19
C ALA A 248 5.42 28.57 7.97
N ALA A 249 5.19 29.40 9.00
CA ALA A 249 4.37 30.62 8.91
C ALA A 249 5.11 31.79 8.24
N ARG A 250 6.42 31.68 7.98
CA ARG A 250 7.14 32.69 7.20
C ARG A 250 6.67 32.64 5.74
N PRO A 251 6.16 33.74 5.17
CA PRO A 251 5.85 33.78 3.74
C PRO A 251 7.12 33.47 2.95
N ALA A 252 6.99 32.69 1.87
CA ALA A 252 8.05 32.40 0.91
C ALA A 252 8.44 33.65 0.10
N SER A 253 8.81 34.73 0.78
CA SER A 253 9.29 35.95 0.16
C SER A 253 10.80 35.86 -0.01
N ARG A 254 11.22 35.75 -1.28
CA ARG A 254 12.60 35.83 -1.82
C ARG A 254 13.36 34.51 -2.00
N CYS A 255 12.94 33.72 -2.99
CA CYS A 255 13.89 33.22 -3.97
C CYS A 255 14.04 34.31 -5.05
N THR A 256 14.94 35.26 -4.86
CA THR A 256 15.38 36.14 -5.95
C THR A 256 16.21 35.31 -6.92
N SER A 257 15.72 35.20 -8.15
CA SER A 257 16.43 34.57 -9.28
C SER A 257 17.83 35.16 -9.45
N PRO A 258 18.86 34.34 -9.77
CA PRO A 258 20.20 34.84 -10.03
C PRO A 258 20.19 35.66 -11.33
N THR A 259 20.64 36.90 -11.26
CA THR A 259 20.85 37.76 -12.43
C THR A 259 21.95 37.14 -13.30
N PRO A 260 21.73 36.94 -14.61
CA PRO A 260 22.78 36.46 -15.50
C PRO A 260 23.84 37.56 -15.69
N ARG A 261 25.11 37.16 -15.72
CA ARG A 261 26.22 38.00 -16.20
C ARG A 261 26.43 37.80 -17.69
#